data_AF-A0A942DKI0-F1
#
_entry.id   AF-A0A942DKI0-F1
#
_cell.length_a   1.000
_cell.length_b   1.000
_cell.length_c   1.000
_cell.angle_alpha   90.00
_cell.angle_beta   90.00
_cell.angle_gamma   90.00
#
_symmetry.space_group_name_H-M   'P 1'
#
loop_
_entity.id
_entity.type
_entity.pdbx_description
1 polymer ?
#
loop_
_entity_poly.entity_id
_entity_poly.type
_entity_poly.pdbx_seq_one_letter_code
_entity_poly.pdbx_strand_id
1 'polypeptide(L)'
;MSRQPYQFTNEEVLTAELMIGGGAIRLDPTEGVYLHTNETHHSVGISSVCIDENGDLEIRRFSGGAVVSLSVTPDETLTKLGVRVGVSGGGITSKVHFYNRHNERLNLNRASDYSQVATPFSNLWALYINRRTN
;
A
#
# COMPACT_ATOMS: atom_id res chain seq x y z
N MET A 1 -28.47 -12.61 -10.26
CA MET A 1 -27.46 -13.70 -10.25
C MET A 1 -27.12 -13.99 -8.79
N SER A 2 -27.41 -15.19 -8.29
CA SER A 2 -27.01 -15.58 -6.93
C SER A 2 -25.50 -15.86 -6.90
N ARG A 3 -24.74 -15.14 -6.08
CA ARG A 3 -23.34 -15.49 -5.80
C ARG A 3 -23.32 -16.85 -5.09
N GLN A 4 -22.78 -17.87 -5.75
CA GLN A 4 -22.36 -19.09 -5.05
C GLN A 4 -21.24 -18.69 -4.07
N PRO A 5 -21.32 -19.08 -2.77
CA PRO A 5 -20.26 -18.79 -1.81
C PRO A 5 -18.99 -19.53 -2.19
N TYR A 6 -17.84 -18.87 -2.10
CA TYR A 6 -16.54 -19.53 -2.26
C TYR A 6 -16.35 -20.53 -1.12
N GLN A 7 -16.05 -21.79 -1.43
CA GLN A 7 -15.71 -22.79 -0.43
C GLN A 7 -14.20 -22.95 -0.35
N PHE A 8 -13.63 -22.55 0.79
CA PHE A 8 -12.24 -22.84 1.10
C PHE A 8 -12.10 -24.33 1.43
N THR A 9 -11.09 -24.98 0.86
CA THR A 9 -10.82 -26.40 1.15
C THR A 9 -9.55 -26.55 1.99
N ASN A 10 -9.47 -27.62 2.76
CA ASN A 10 -8.22 -27.94 3.49
C ASN A 10 -7.05 -28.18 2.53
N GLU A 11 -7.32 -28.64 1.30
CA GLU A 11 -6.31 -28.84 0.27
C GLU A 11 -5.65 -27.51 -0.15
N GLU A 12 -6.41 -26.41 -0.21
CA GLU A 12 -5.84 -25.09 -0.50
C GLU A 12 -4.81 -24.66 0.54
N VAL A 13 -5.03 -24.95 1.82
CA VAL A 13 -4.06 -24.63 2.89
C VAL A 13 -2.77 -25.43 2.70
N LEU A 14 -2.87 -26.69 2.26
CA LEU A 14 -1.73 -27.60 2.12
C LEU A 14 -0.93 -27.38 0.84
N THR A 15 -1.54 -26.79 -0.18
CA THR A 15 -0.96 -26.66 -1.53
C THR A 15 -0.71 -25.21 -1.95
N ALA A 16 -1.12 -24.22 -1.15
CA ALA A 16 -0.93 -22.82 -1.50
C ALA A 16 0.55 -22.45 -1.56
N GLU A 17 0.99 -22.04 -2.76
CA GLU A 17 2.23 -21.28 -2.91
C GLU A 17 1.95 -19.79 -2.64
N LEU A 18 2.70 -19.20 -1.71
CA LEU A 18 2.59 -17.79 -1.34
C LEU A 18 3.76 -16.99 -1.92
N MET A 19 3.45 -15.83 -2.46
CA MET A 19 4.42 -14.79 -2.77
C MET A 19 4.34 -13.71 -1.70
N ILE A 20 5.51 -13.27 -1.24
CA ILE A 20 5.65 -12.17 -0.29
C ILE A 20 6.38 -11.05 -1.00
N GLY A 21 5.85 -9.83 -0.88
CA GLY A 21 6.50 -8.63 -1.36
C GLY A 21 6.10 -7.42 -0.53
N GLY A 22 6.71 -6.29 -0.82
CA GLY A 22 6.57 -5.11 0.01
C GLY A 22 7.69 -4.12 -0.22
N GLY A 23 7.67 -3.02 0.50
CA GLY A 23 8.74 -2.04 0.43
C GLY A 23 8.45 -0.76 1.19
N ALA A 24 9.47 0.08 1.27
CA ALA A 24 9.36 1.43 1.79
C ALA A 24 8.90 2.39 0.69
N ILE A 25 7.91 3.22 0.98
CA ILE A 25 7.38 4.24 0.07
C ILE A 25 7.57 5.59 0.76
N ARG A 26 8.29 6.50 0.12
CA ARG A 26 8.51 7.87 0.61
C ARG A 26 7.39 8.78 0.13
N LEU A 27 6.93 9.69 1.00
CA LEU A 27 6.17 10.88 0.63
C LEU A 27 7.06 12.10 0.82
N ASP A 28 7.74 12.52 -0.24
CA ASP A 28 8.68 13.64 -0.20
C ASP A 28 8.00 14.93 -0.69
N PRO A 29 8.24 16.09 -0.05
CA PRO A 29 7.65 17.37 -0.47
C PRO A 29 8.14 17.87 -1.83
N THR A 30 9.31 17.42 -2.29
CA THR A 30 9.97 17.86 -3.53
C THR A 30 9.88 16.79 -4.62
N GLU A 31 10.17 15.54 -4.29
CA GLU A 31 10.23 14.43 -5.25
C GLU A 31 8.88 13.74 -5.45
N GLY A 32 7.89 14.04 -4.60
CA GLY A 32 6.60 13.38 -4.61
C GLY A 32 6.66 11.99 -3.97
N VAL A 33 5.86 11.07 -4.49
CA VAL A 33 5.80 9.69 -3.98
C VAL A 33 6.73 8.78 -4.78
N TYR A 34 7.55 7.99 -4.08
CA TYR A 34 8.46 7.06 -4.75
C TYR A 34 8.82 5.85 -3.88
N LEU A 35 9.33 4.79 -4.52
CA LEU A 35 9.88 3.62 -3.84
C LEU A 35 11.23 3.98 -3.21
N HIS A 36 11.29 4.00 -1.89
CA HIS A 36 12.50 4.37 -1.17
C HIS A 36 13.43 3.15 -1.05
N THR A 37 14.56 3.19 -1.74
CA THR A 37 15.56 2.12 -1.73
C THR A 37 16.95 2.66 -1.45
N ASN A 38 17.64 2.10 -0.45
CA ASN A 38 19.02 2.43 -0.07
C ASN A 38 19.62 1.24 0.73
N GLU A 39 20.71 1.46 1.47
CA GLU A 39 21.37 0.42 2.26
C GLU A 39 20.49 -0.17 3.39
N THR A 40 19.43 0.53 3.81
CA THR A 40 18.54 0.11 4.92
C THR A 40 17.09 -0.12 4.50
N HIS A 41 16.72 0.26 3.27
CA HIS A 41 15.36 0.15 2.73
C HIS A 41 15.39 -0.56 1.37
N HIS A 42 14.48 -1.50 1.14
CA HIS A 42 14.34 -2.19 -0.14
C HIS A 42 12.87 -2.31 -0.53
N SER A 43 12.63 -2.52 -1.83
CA SER A 43 11.31 -2.89 -2.36
C SER A 43 11.40 -4.20 -3.14
N VAL A 44 10.45 -5.11 -2.92
CA VAL A 44 10.36 -6.42 -3.57
C VAL A 44 8.96 -6.56 -4.15
N GLY A 45 8.89 -6.73 -5.46
CA GLY A 45 7.65 -7.05 -6.17
C GLY A 45 6.67 -5.89 -6.37
N ILE A 46 6.95 -4.68 -5.85
CA ILE A 46 6.26 -3.43 -6.23
C ILE A 46 6.91 -2.88 -7.50
N SER A 47 6.12 -2.63 -8.53
CA SER A 47 6.57 -2.13 -9.84
C SER A 47 6.50 -0.61 -9.94
N SER A 48 5.50 0.03 -9.33
CA SER A 48 5.39 1.48 -9.29
C SER A 48 4.53 1.97 -8.13
N VAL A 49 4.72 3.23 -7.77
CA VAL A 49 3.83 3.99 -6.89
C VAL A 49 3.52 5.34 -7.52
N CYS A 50 2.28 5.80 -7.37
CA CYS A 50 1.85 7.12 -7.85
C CYS A 50 0.64 7.61 -7.05
N ILE A 51 0.34 8.90 -7.13
CA ILE A 51 -0.95 9.43 -6.66
C ILE A 51 -1.95 9.28 -7.82
N ASP A 52 -3.12 8.69 -7.56
CA ASP A 52 -4.15 8.50 -8.57
C ASP A 52 -5.06 9.73 -8.73
N GLU A 53 -6.00 9.66 -9.68
CA GLU A 53 -6.96 10.75 -9.94
C GLU A 53 -7.86 11.10 -8.74
N ASN A 54 -8.07 10.18 -7.80
CA ASN A 54 -8.87 10.38 -6.60
C ASN A 54 -8.06 10.98 -5.44
N GLY A 55 -6.74 11.08 -5.60
CA GLY A 55 -5.82 11.55 -4.58
C GLY A 55 -5.41 10.47 -3.58
N ASP A 56 -5.58 9.20 -3.92
CA ASP A 56 -5.06 8.08 -3.15
C ASP A 56 -3.66 7.70 -3.65
N LEU A 57 -2.82 7.13 -2.77
CA LEU A 57 -1.57 6.51 -3.22
C LEU A 57 -1.90 5.14 -3.84
N GLU A 58 -1.57 4.98 -5.11
CA GLU A 58 -1.60 3.71 -5.81
C GLU A 58 -0.29 2.96 -5.63
N ILE A 59 -0.37 1.69 -5.23
CA ILE A 59 0.74 0.73 -5.22
C ILE A 59 0.46 -0.33 -6.28
N ARG A 60 1.33 -0.42 -7.29
CA ARG A 60 1.24 -1.43 -8.35
C ARG A 60 2.29 -2.52 -8.15
N ARG A 61 1.89 -3.78 -8.30
CA ARG A 61 2.75 -4.96 -8.16
C ARG A 61 3.18 -5.51 -9.52
N PHE A 62 4.29 -6.26 -9.57
CA PHE A 62 4.70 -6.98 -10.78
C PHE A 62 3.78 -8.15 -11.11
N SER A 63 3.29 -8.84 -10.08
CA SER A 63 2.33 -9.93 -10.20
C SER A 63 1.08 -9.64 -9.38
N GLY A 64 -0.08 -9.89 -9.98
CA GLY A 64 -1.35 -9.91 -9.28
C GLY A 64 -1.60 -11.27 -8.62
N GLY A 65 -2.70 -11.37 -7.88
CA GLY A 65 -3.18 -12.65 -7.35
C GLY A 65 -4.30 -12.42 -6.34
N ALA A 66 -4.91 -13.51 -5.90
CA ALA A 66 -5.75 -13.48 -4.71
C ALA A 66 -4.91 -13.03 -3.51
N VAL A 67 -5.26 -11.88 -2.95
CA VAL A 67 -4.57 -11.31 -1.78
C VAL A 67 -4.97 -12.11 -0.54
N VAL A 68 -3.97 -12.62 0.17
CA VAL A 68 -4.12 -13.29 1.46
C VAL A 68 -3.99 -12.25 2.58
N SER A 69 -3.00 -11.36 2.47
CA SER A 69 -2.78 -10.27 3.40
C SER A 69 -2.21 -9.05 2.69
N LEU A 70 -2.57 -7.87 3.18
CA LEU A 70 -2.04 -6.60 2.75
C LEU A 70 -2.05 -5.64 3.92
N SER A 71 -0.89 -5.08 4.25
CA SER A 71 -0.75 -4.03 5.24
C SER A 71 0.07 -2.88 4.69
N VAL A 72 -0.28 -1.69 5.15
CA VAL A 72 0.50 -0.48 4.93
C VAL A 72 0.57 0.22 6.28
N THR A 73 1.78 0.42 6.79
CA THR A 73 2.01 0.96 8.13
C THR A 73 2.75 2.30 8.03
N PRO A 74 2.24 3.36 8.67
CA PRO A 74 2.96 4.63 8.74
C PRO A 74 4.18 4.49 9.66
N ASP A 75 5.28 5.15 9.28
CA ASP A 75 6.43 5.26 10.16
C ASP A 75 6.19 6.22 11.35
N GLU A 76 7.20 6.38 12.20
CA GLU A 76 7.14 7.26 13.37
C GLU A 76 6.90 8.72 12.99
N THR A 77 7.36 9.15 11.81
CA THR A 77 7.18 10.52 11.31
C THR A 77 5.71 10.77 11.01
N LEU A 78 5.08 9.92 10.20
CA LEU A 78 3.65 10.02 9.88
C LEU A 78 2.77 9.84 11.12
N THR A 79 3.15 8.93 12.01
CA THR A 79 2.44 8.70 13.27
C THR A 79 2.45 9.96 14.15
N LYS A 80 3.58 10.67 14.26
CA LYS A 80 3.67 11.94 15.00
C LYS A 80 2.82 13.06 14.39
N LEU A 81 2.67 13.07 13.06
CA LEU A 81 1.76 13.98 12.37
C LEU A 81 0.27 13.66 12.66
N GLY A 82 -0.01 12.47 13.20
CA GLY A 82 -1.37 11.99 13.48
C GLY A 82 -2.04 11.43 12.23
N VAL A 83 -1.24 11.02 11.24
CA VAL A 83 -1.70 10.43 9.99
C VAL A 83 -2.05 8.97 10.23
N ARG A 84 -3.23 8.57 9.74
CA ARG A 84 -3.66 7.17 9.69
C ARG A 84 -3.82 6.76 8.24
N VAL A 85 -3.53 5.49 7.95
CA VAL A 85 -3.65 4.94 6.61
C VAL A 85 -4.53 3.70 6.62
N GLY A 86 -5.23 3.49 5.51
CA GLY A 86 -5.96 2.27 5.22
C GLY A 86 -5.67 1.84 3.79
N VAL A 87 -5.59 0.54 3.53
CA VAL A 87 -5.25 0.01 2.21
C VAL A 87 -6.40 -0.81 1.64
N SER A 88 -6.72 -0.59 0.37
CA SER A 88 -7.68 -1.40 -0.37
C SER A 88 -7.02 -2.69 -0.89
N GLY A 89 -7.71 -3.81 -0.71
CA GLY A 89 -7.24 -5.11 -1.18
C GLY A 89 -7.54 -5.35 -2.66
N GLY A 90 -6.75 -6.23 -3.27
CA GLY A 90 -7.09 -6.88 -4.54
C GLY A 90 -6.00 -6.77 -5.62
N GLY A 91 -5.83 -7.86 -6.38
CA GLY A 91 -5.17 -7.88 -7.68
C GLY A 91 -3.77 -7.26 -7.76
N ILE A 92 -3.50 -6.62 -8.89
CA ILE A 92 -2.22 -6.01 -9.22
C ILE A 92 -2.02 -4.62 -8.61
N THR A 93 -3.12 -3.98 -8.20
CA THR A 93 -3.13 -2.58 -7.76
C THR A 93 -3.86 -2.45 -6.43
N SER A 94 -3.25 -1.76 -5.47
CA SER A 94 -3.87 -1.40 -4.20
C SER A 94 -3.85 0.11 -4.00
N LYS A 95 -4.89 0.63 -3.36
CA LYS A 95 -5.01 2.07 -3.04
C LYS A 95 -4.80 2.27 -1.56
N VAL A 96 -4.00 3.27 -1.19
CA VAL A 96 -3.78 3.67 0.20
C VAL A 96 -4.49 5.01 0.41
N HIS A 97 -5.44 4.97 1.34
CA HIS A 97 -6.20 6.12 1.80
C HIS A 97 -5.51 6.72 3.01
N PHE A 98 -5.39 8.05 3.04
CA PHE A 98 -4.80 8.79 4.15
C PHE A 98 -5.88 9.57 4.88
N TYR A 99 -5.77 9.59 6.21
CA TYR A 99 -6.64 10.34 7.08
C TYR A 99 -5.78 11.17 8.03
N ASN A 100 -6.16 12.43 8.22
CA ASN A 100 -5.48 13.27 9.21
C ASN A 100 -5.91 12.93 10.65
N ARG A 101 -5.36 13.68 11.61
CA ARG A 101 -5.67 13.57 13.04
C ARG A 101 -7.15 13.82 13.38
N HIS A 102 -7.88 14.50 12.51
CA HIS A 102 -9.30 14.79 12.65
C HIS A 102 -10.20 13.75 11.95
N ASN A 103 -9.61 12.67 11.41
CA ASN A 103 -10.31 11.64 10.66
C ASN A 103 -10.89 12.10 9.31
N GLU A 104 -10.37 13.20 8.78
CA GLU A 104 -10.71 13.68 7.46
C GLU A 104 -9.84 12.98 6.42
N ARG A 105 -10.46 12.52 5.34
CA ARG A 105 -9.75 11.89 4.23
C ARG A 105 -8.97 12.95 3.44
N LEU A 106 -7.69 12.69 3.24
CA LEU A 106 -6.79 13.56 2.48
C LEU A 106 -6.85 13.21 0.99
N ASN A 107 -6.88 14.23 0.14
CA ASN A 107 -6.68 14.06 -1.29
C ASN A 107 -5.27 14.53 -1.64
N LEU A 108 -4.36 13.59 -1.92
CA LEU A 108 -2.94 13.88 -2.12
C LEU A 108 -2.64 14.71 -3.39
N ASN A 109 -3.60 14.90 -4.31
CA ASN A 109 -3.45 15.85 -5.41
C ASN A 109 -3.58 17.30 -4.95
N ARG A 110 -4.10 17.56 -3.74
CA ARG A 110 -4.19 18.90 -3.17
C ARG A 110 -2.92 19.19 -2.37
N ALA A 111 -2.23 20.27 -2.73
CA ALA A 111 -1.01 20.68 -2.03
C ALA A 111 -1.20 20.88 -0.51
N SER A 112 -2.38 21.35 -0.07
CA SER A 112 -2.73 21.51 1.36
C SER A 112 -2.86 20.19 2.11
N ASP A 113 -3.23 19.12 1.41
CA ASP A 113 -3.45 17.80 1.98
C ASP A 113 -2.14 17.01 1.92
N TYR A 114 -1.41 17.12 0.81
CA TYR A 114 -0.10 16.49 0.64
C TYR A 114 0.93 17.01 1.65
N SER A 115 0.93 18.31 1.96
CA SER A 115 1.83 18.88 2.97
C SER A 115 1.60 18.36 4.40
N GLN A 116 0.46 17.72 4.67
CA GLN A 116 0.18 17.09 5.97
C GLN A 116 0.85 15.71 6.11
N VAL A 117 1.28 15.09 5.01
CA VAL A 117 1.89 13.76 4.98
C VAL A 117 3.31 13.76 4.42
N ALA A 118 3.69 14.81 3.71
CA ALA A 118 4.97 14.87 2.99
C ALA A 118 6.05 15.56 3.84
N THR A 119 7.08 14.80 4.19
CA THR A 119 8.32 15.32 4.74
C THR A 119 9.48 14.49 4.18
N PRO A 120 10.74 15.00 4.21
CA PRO A 120 11.89 14.21 3.76
C PRO A 120 12.06 12.87 4.49
N PHE A 121 11.35 12.69 5.61
CA PHE A 121 11.41 11.51 6.48
C PHE A 121 10.09 10.74 6.60
N SER A 122 9.06 11.05 5.80
CA SER A 122 7.76 10.36 5.87
C SER A 122 7.73 9.09 5.01
N ASN A 123 7.73 7.93 5.65
CA ASN A 123 7.64 6.64 4.98
C ASN A 123 6.36 5.87 5.30
N LEU A 124 5.94 5.06 4.34
CA LEU A 124 5.03 3.93 4.54
C LEU A 124 5.76 2.62 4.33
N TRP A 125 5.46 1.64 5.16
CA TRP A 125 5.90 0.26 5.00
C TRP A 125 4.75 -0.57 4.43
N ALA A 126 4.88 -0.99 3.18
CA ALA A 126 3.91 -1.88 2.55
C ALA A 126 4.37 -3.33 2.65
N LEU A 127 3.46 -4.24 3.00
CA LEU A 127 3.65 -5.70 2.94
C LEU A 127 2.43 -6.32 2.27
N TYR A 128 2.65 -7.24 1.34
CA TYR A 128 1.59 -8.04 0.77
C TYR A 128 1.99 -9.52 0.72
N ILE A 129 0.98 -10.36 0.92
CA ILE A 129 1.03 -11.79 0.75
C ILE A 129 -0.08 -12.15 -0.20
N ASN A 130 0.26 -12.76 -1.33
CA ASN A 130 -0.72 -13.24 -2.30
C ASN A 130 -0.45 -14.69 -2.68
N ARG A 131 -1.51 -15.38 -3.09
CA ARG A 131 -1.35 -16.69 -3.72
C ARG A 131 -0.60 -16.50 -5.05
N ARG A 132 0.41 -17.34 -5.28
CA ARG A 132 1.04 -17.45 -6.59
C ARG A 132 0.01 -18.01 -7.57
N THR A 133 -0.26 -17.25 -8.63
CA THR A 133 -1.02 -17.74 -9.77
C THR A 133 -0.03 -18.17 -10.84
N ASN A 134 -0.19 -19.40 -11.35
CA ASN A 134 0.55 -19.90 -12.50
C ASN A 134 0.22 -19.12 -13.78
#